data_AF-A0AAN8DHV2-F1
#
_entry.id   AF-A0AAN8DHV2-F1
#
_cell.length_a   1.000
_cell.length_b   1.000
_cell.length_c   1.000
_cell.angle_alpha   90.00
_cell.angle_beta   90.00
_cell.angle_gamma   90.00
#
_symmetry.space_group_name_H-M   'P 1'
#
loop_
_entity.id
_entity.type
_entity.pdbx_description
1 polymer ?
#
loop_
_entity_poly.entity_id
_entity_poly.type
_entity_poly.pdbx_seq_one_letter_code
_entity_poly.pdbx_strand_id
1 'polypeptide(L)'
;MATELERTPRCLLVSERSGFLQENNRLLSQQLNFNYKVSVLLPDCGSAPSHLDAVLDGLTPFYLIRDLPVHELLETPSLQGVSALSYRTRLDEDNCVALLPNGHLSLSLDKDSFELLGVEGKPSRFSHKRNIRYVVSVDLTDSRMAPGGAGLPETAHRSEVPPPAEDRLPAHTPSRGWSLSSGPPVPL
;
A
#
# COMPACT_ATOMS: atom_id res chain seq x y z
N MET A 1 -32.98 4.62 -20.63
CA MET A 1 -31.88 3.84 -21.23
C MET A 1 -30.75 4.73 -21.77
N ALA A 2 -30.99 5.96 -22.26
CA ALA A 2 -29.94 6.85 -22.77
C ALA A 2 -29.21 7.74 -21.73
N THR A 3 -29.71 7.84 -20.49
CA THR A 3 -29.23 8.81 -19.50
C THR A 3 -27.96 8.40 -18.75
N GLU A 4 -27.58 7.12 -18.77
CA GLU A 4 -26.31 6.66 -18.19
C GLU A 4 -25.12 6.84 -19.14
N LEU A 5 -25.36 6.84 -20.45
CA LEU A 5 -24.30 6.97 -21.46
C LEU A 5 -23.66 8.36 -21.47
N GLU A 6 -24.45 9.39 -21.12
CA GLU A 6 -24.02 10.79 -21.00
C GLU A 6 -23.39 11.13 -19.63
N ARG A 7 -23.37 10.15 -18.70
CA ARG A 7 -22.92 10.41 -17.33
C ARG A 7 -21.40 10.39 -17.27
N THR A 8 -20.81 11.55 -17.01
CA THR A 8 -19.36 11.67 -16.84
C THR A 8 -18.88 10.90 -15.60
N PRO A 9 -17.70 10.24 -15.66
CA PRO A 9 -17.11 9.62 -14.49
C PRO A 9 -16.85 10.65 -13.39
N ARG A 10 -16.83 10.19 -12.14
CA ARG A 10 -16.57 11.09 -10.99
C ARG A 10 -15.12 11.53 -11.02
N CYS A 11 -14.87 12.79 -11.36
CA CYS A 11 -13.57 13.42 -11.27
C CYS A 11 -13.66 14.59 -10.28
N LEU A 12 -12.83 14.56 -9.23
CA LEU A 12 -12.67 15.67 -8.30
C LEU A 12 -11.23 16.15 -8.40
N LEU A 13 -11.06 17.42 -8.75
CA LEU A 13 -9.76 18.08 -8.78
C LEU A 13 -9.78 19.21 -7.76
N VAL A 14 -8.75 19.26 -6.93
CA VAL A 14 -8.56 20.32 -5.94
C VAL A 14 -7.35 21.14 -6.39
N SER A 15 -7.54 22.44 -6.58
CA SER A 15 -6.47 23.39 -6.90
C SER A 15 -6.35 24.39 -5.76
N GLU A 16 -5.19 24.40 -5.11
CA GLU A 16 -4.88 25.29 -4.01
C GLU A 16 -3.70 26.21 -4.38
N ARG A 17 -3.67 27.40 -3.78
CA ARG A 17 -2.55 28.34 -3.89
C ARG A 17 -2.17 28.78 -2.49
N SER A 18 -0.94 28.50 -2.09
CA SER A 18 -0.36 28.88 -0.80
C SER A 18 1.06 29.42 -0.98
N GLY A 19 1.54 30.18 0.01
CA GLY A 19 2.96 30.55 0.10
C GLY A 19 3.73 29.54 0.94
N PHE A 20 4.98 29.25 0.57
CA PHE A 20 5.83 28.31 1.34
C PHE A 20 6.07 28.75 2.79
N LEU A 21 6.08 30.06 3.06
CA LEU A 21 6.33 30.64 4.39
C LEU A 21 5.05 30.80 5.23
N GLN A 22 3.87 30.47 4.70
CA GLN A 22 2.64 30.60 5.48
C GLN A 22 2.46 29.40 6.40
N GLU A 23 2.16 29.67 7.68
CA GLU A 23 1.98 28.64 8.71
C GLU A 23 0.83 27.67 8.41
N ASN A 24 -0.17 28.11 7.64
CA ASN A 24 -1.31 27.30 7.24
C ASN A 24 -1.07 26.44 5.99
N ASN A 25 0.16 26.40 5.47
CA ASN A 25 0.49 25.60 4.29
C ASN A 25 0.39 24.10 4.59
N ARG A 26 -0.54 23.42 3.91
CA ARG A 26 -0.87 22.01 4.14
C ARG A 26 0.01 21.03 3.37
N LEU A 27 0.95 21.51 2.55
CA LEU A 27 1.80 20.63 1.73
C LEU A 27 2.57 19.60 2.56
N LEU A 28 3.02 19.98 3.77
CA LEU A 28 3.74 19.07 4.67
C LEU A 28 2.81 18.13 5.47
N SER A 29 1.52 18.44 5.58
CA SER A 29 0.55 17.63 6.32
C SER A 29 -0.14 16.57 5.47
N GLN A 30 0.00 16.63 4.14
CA GLN A 30 -0.47 15.58 3.23
C GLN A 30 0.56 14.44 3.14
N GLN A 31 0.51 13.50 4.08
CA GLN A 31 1.34 12.28 4.03
C GLN A 31 0.86 11.35 2.90
N LEU A 32 1.49 11.45 1.74
CA LEU A 32 1.34 10.50 0.65
C LEU A 32 2.41 9.41 0.78
N ASN A 33 2.01 8.25 1.29
CA ASN A 33 2.94 7.17 1.64
C ASN A 33 3.42 6.36 0.43
N PHE A 34 2.67 6.37 -0.68
CA PHE A 34 2.96 5.55 -1.86
C PHE A 34 3.05 6.41 -3.11
N ASN A 35 4.26 6.72 -3.54
CA ASN A 35 4.53 7.51 -4.74
C ASN A 35 5.15 6.62 -5.82
N TYR A 36 4.49 6.48 -6.97
CA TYR A 36 5.00 5.68 -8.09
C TYR A 36 5.87 6.51 -9.06
N LYS A 37 5.51 7.77 -9.29
CA LYS A 37 6.16 8.64 -10.26
C LYS A 37 6.23 10.06 -9.73
N VAL A 38 7.45 10.61 -9.71
CA VAL A 38 7.72 12.03 -9.46
C VAL A 38 8.26 12.62 -10.75
N SER A 39 7.79 13.80 -11.13
CA SER A 39 8.24 14.50 -12.34
C SER A 39 8.26 15.99 -12.06
N VAL A 40 9.36 16.64 -12.43
CA VAL A 40 9.58 18.07 -12.25
C VAL A 40 9.90 18.68 -13.61
N LEU A 41 9.27 19.81 -13.92
CA LEU A 41 9.52 20.57 -15.13
C LEU A 41 10.08 21.93 -14.74
N LEU A 42 11.28 22.25 -15.25
CA LEU A 42 11.95 23.53 -15.06
C LEU A 42 11.94 24.29 -16.40
N PRO A 43 11.11 25.34 -16.54
CA PRO A 43 11.11 26.13 -17.76
C PRO A 43 12.46 26.86 -17.94
N ASP A 44 12.84 27.12 -19.19
CA ASP A 44 14.03 27.90 -19.59
C ASP A 44 15.37 27.41 -19.04
N CYS A 45 15.47 26.11 -18.74
CA CYS A 45 16.70 25.46 -18.29
C CYS A 45 17.31 24.61 -19.42
N GLY A 46 18.52 24.94 -19.87
CA GLY A 46 19.24 24.18 -20.90
C GLY A 46 19.84 22.86 -20.40
N SER A 47 20.01 22.72 -19.08
CA SER A 47 20.48 21.53 -18.39
C SER A 47 19.94 21.49 -16.95
N ALA A 48 19.93 20.32 -16.32
CA ALA A 48 19.53 20.19 -14.92
C ALA A 48 20.56 20.89 -14.00
N PRO A 49 20.11 21.58 -12.93
CA PRO A 49 21.02 22.09 -11.90
C PRO A 49 21.70 20.93 -11.14
N SER A 50 23.00 21.02 -10.87
CA SER A 50 23.76 19.94 -10.21
C SER A 50 23.25 19.56 -8.81
N HIS A 51 22.67 20.51 -8.07
CA HIS A 51 22.04 20.22 -6.78
C HIS A 51 20.78 19.33 -6.94
N LEU A 52 20.08 19.44 -8.07
CA LEU A 52 18.91 18.60 -8.36
C LEU A 52 19.35 17.15 -8.59
N ASP A 53 20.42 16.95 -9.33
CA ASP A 53 20.99 15.61 -9.59
C ASP A 53 21.39 14.94 -8.26
N ALA A 54 22.09 15.66 -7.38
CA ALA A 54 22.45 15.14 -6.05
C ALA A 54 21.23 14.74 -5.19
N VAL A 55 20.11 15.48 -5.30
CA VAL A 55 18.87 15.15 -4.59
C VAL A 55 18.20 13.91 -5.20
N LEU A 56 18.19 13.78 -6.52
CA LEU A 56 17.62 12.63 -7.22
C LEU A 56 18.45 11.36 -6.97
N ASP A 57 19.77 11.47 -6.96
CA ASP A 57 20.70 10.38 -6.64
C ASP A 57 20.60 9.95 -5.16
N GLY A 58 20.19 10.87 -4.29
CA GLY A 58 19.93 10.59 -2.87
C GLY A 58 18.61 9.89 -2.58
N LEU A 59 17.74 9.68 -3.59
CA LEU A 59 16.48 8.95 -3.40
C LEU A 59 16.77 7.47 -3.12
N THR A 60 16.12 6.94 -2.08
CA THR A 60 16.36 5.56 -1.68
C THR A 60 15.84 4.57 -2.73
N PRO A 61 16.64 3.54 -3.07
CA PRO A 61 16.16 2.48 -3.94
C PRO A 61 15.01 1.73 -3.27
N PHE A 62 14.09 1.23 -4.09
CA PHE A 62 13.08 0.30 -3.64
C PHE A 62 13.49 -1.14 -3.99
N TYR A 63 13.11 -2.09 -3.14
CA TYR A 63 13.41 -3.51 -3.30
C TYR A 63 12.18 -4.25 -3.81
N LEU A 64 12.36 -5.19 -4.73
CA LEU A 64 11.30 -6.11 -5.12
C LEU A 64 11.49 -7.46 -4.42
N ILE A 65 10.68 -7.79 -3.41
CA ILE A 65 10.69 -9.13 -2.78
C ILE A 65 9.65 -10.01 -3.45
N ARG A 66 10.00 -11.26 -3.75
CA ARG A 66 9.09 -12.25 -4.32
C ARG A 66 8.66 -13.23 -3.25
N ASP A 67 7.40 -13.65 -3.33
CA ASP A 67 6.82 -14.71 -2.51
C ASP A 67 6.99 -14.50 -0.99
N LEU A 68 6.97 -13.24 -0.54
CA LEU A 68 7.00 -12.88 0.89
C LEU A 68 5.62 -13.17 1.51
N PRO A 69 5.53 -14.11 2.46
CA PRO A 69 4.26 -14.39 3.13
C PRO A 69 3.92 -13.28 4.12
N VAL A 70 2.62 -12.98 4.28
CA VAL A 70 2.16 -11.86 5.11
C VAL A 70 2.49 -12.05 6.58
N HIS A 71 2.55 -13.30 7.08
CA HIS A 71 2.86 -13.56 8.49
C HIS A 71 4.31 -13.15 8.87
N GLU A 72 5.27 -13.19 7.93
CA GLU A 72 6.64 -12.71 8.19
C GLU A 72 6.67 -11.21 8.51
N LEU A 73 5.74 -10.43 7.95
CA LEU A 73 5.58 -9.01 8.29
C LEU A 73 5.05 -8.82 9.72
N LEU A 74 4.32 -9.80 10.26
CA LEU A 74 3.82 -9.75 11.64
C LEU A 74 4.90 -10.14 12.66
N GLU A 75 5.83 -11.00 12.26
CA GLU A 75 6.89 -11.52 13.12
C GLU A 75 8.14 -10.63 13.17
N THR A 76 8.29 -9.72 12.20
CA THR A 76 9.47 -8.84 12.13
C THR A 76 9.40 -7.77 13.22
N PRO A 77 10.40 -7.69 14.13
CA PRO A 77 10.38 -6.72 15.21
C PRO A 77 10.47 -5.28 14.66
N SER A 78 9.47 -4.46 15.00
CA SER A 78 9.34 -3.03 14.68
C SER A 78 9.60 -2.66 13.22
N LEU A 79 8.61 -2.87 12.36
CA LEU A 79 8.57 -2.35 10.98
C LEU A 79 8.29 -0.82 10.89
N GLN A 80 8.55 -0.06 11.96
CA GLN A 80 8.39 1.40 11.95
C GLN A 80 9.34 2.04 10.95
N GLY A 81 8.83 3.00 10.18
CA GLY A 81 9.58 3.69 9.11
C GLY A 81 9.69 2.92 7.80
N VAL A 82 9.13 1.70 7.72
CA VAL A 82 9.11 0.90 6.50
C VAL A 82 7.76 1.04 5.79
N SER A 83 7.80 1.27 4.49
CA SER A 83 6.60 1.22 3.64
C SER A 83 6.70 0.05 2.67
N ALA A 84 5.61 -0.72 2.57
CA ALA A 84 5.53 -1.85 1.65
C ALA A 84 4.18 -1.86 0.92
N LEU A 85 4.18 -2.30 -0.33
CA LEU A 85 2.98 -2.45 -1.13
C LEU A 85 3.06 -3.73 -1.97
N SER A 86 1.95 -4.47 -2.03
CA SER A 86 1.78 -5.56 -2.98
C SER A 86 1.96 -5.06 -4.41
N TYR A 87 2.81 -5.71 -5.20
CA TYR A 87 3.14 -5.24 -6.54
C TYR A 87 2.46 -6.07 -7.64
N ARG A 88 1.93 -5.36 -8.65
CA ARG A 88 1.09 -5.90 -9.74
C ARG A 88 -0.17 -6.65 -9.27
N THR A 89 -0.73 -6.24 -8.15
CA THR A 89 -2.06 -6.66 -7.70
C THR A 89 -3.06 -5.54 -8.00
N ARG A 90 -4.20 -5.89 -8.58
CA ARG A 90 -5.28 -4.95 -8.87
C ARG A 90 -6.21 -4.88 -7.67
N LEU A 91 -6.41 -3.68 -7.12
CA LEU A 91 -7.23 -3.48 -5.92
C LEU A 91 -8.65 -4.05 -6.03
N ASP A 92 -9.21 -4.05 -7.24
CA ASP A 92 -10.57 -4.53 -7.51
C ASP A 92 -10.65 -6.04 -7.79
N GLU A 93 -9.55 -6.70 -8.16
CA GLU A 93 -9.50 -8.12 -8.60
C GLU A 93 -8.68 -9.02 -7.66
N ASP A 94 -7.58 -8.53 -7.11
CA ASP A 94 -6.66 -9.30 -6.29
C ASP A 94 -6.69 -8.87 -4.81
N ASN A 95 -6.25 -9.78 -3.94
CA ASN A 95 -5.88 -9.43 -2.57
C ASN A 95 -4.66 -8.48 -2.59
N CYS A 96 -4.77 -7.37 -1.88
CA CYS A 96 -3.72 -6.35 -1.82
C CYS A 96 -3.30 -6.10 -0.38
N VAL A 97 -2.02 -5.78 -0.20
CA VAL A 97 -1.41 -5.56 1.12
C VAL A 97 -0.63 -4.26 1.08
N ALA A 98 -0.83 -3.41 2.08
CA ALA A 98 -0.12 -2.16 2.24
C ALA A 98 0.36 -2.01 3.69
N LEU A 99 1.65 -1.77 3.88
CA LEU A 99 2.25 -1.43 5.16
C LEU A 99 2.60 0.06 5.16
N LEU A 100 2.05 0.77 6.13
CA LEU A 100 2.32 2.19 6.33
C LEU A 100 3.54 2.38 7.26
N PRO A 101 4.28 3.49 7.12
CA PRO A 101 5.48 3.75 7.91
C PRO A 101 5.20 3.95 9.41
N ASN A 102 3.95 4.15 9.80
CA ASN A 102 3.52 4.20 11.20
C ASN A 102 3.34 2.81 11.83
N GLY A 103 3.61 1.72 11.10
CA GLY A 103 3.44 0.34 11.57
C GLY A 103 2.03 -0.20 11.35
N HIS A 104 1.16 0.51 10.63
CA HIS A 104 -0.19 0.05 10.33
C HIS A 104 -0.22 -0.78 9.05
N LEU A 105 -0.66 -2.03 9.16
CA LEU A 105 -0.86 -2.95 8.05
C LEU A 105 -2.32 -2.90 7.58
N SER A 106 -2.55 -2.73 6.29
CA SER A 106 -3.87 -2.74 5.66
C SER A 106 -3.95 -3.83 4.60
N LEU A 107 -4.99 -4.67 4.69
CA LEU A 107 -5.27 -5.74 3.74
C LEU A 107 -6.60 -5.43 3.05
N SER A 108 -6.59 -5.45 1.73
CA SER A 108 -7.80 -5.46 0.91
C SER A 108 -8.02 -6.88 0.43
N LEU A 109 -9.02 -7.55 0.99
CA LEU A 109 -9.31 -8.96 0.77
C LEU A 109 -10.59 -9.13 -0.04
N ASP A 110 -10.64 -10.19 -0.85
CA ASP A 110 -11.90 -10.73 -1.34
C ASP A 110 -12.71 -11.39 -0.20
N LYS A 111 -13.93 -11.81 -0.53
CA LYS A 111 -14.86 -12.41 0.44
C LYS A 111 -14.31 -13.72 1.01
N ASP A 112 -13.81 -14.60 0.15
CA ASP A 112 -13.40 -15.95 0.54
C ASP A 112 -12.17 -15.91 1.46
N SER A 113 -11.20 -15.05 1.13
CA SER A 113 -9.99 -14.83 1.94
C SER A 113 -10.33 -14.15 3.26
N PHE A 114 -11.28 -13.21 3.28
CA PHE A 114 -11.73 -12.56 4.52
C PHE A 114 -12.40 -13.54 5.48
N GLU A 115 -13.31 -14.38 4.97
CA GLU A 115 -14.00 -15.40 5.75
C GLU A 115 -13.03 -16.49 6.25
N LEU A 116 -12.05 -16.87 5.42
CA LEU A 116 -11.01 -17.84 5.79
C LEU A 116 -10.08 -17.31 6.88
N LEU A 117 -9.67 -16.05 6.79
CA LEU A 117 -8.75 -15.45 7.76
C LEU A 117 -9.44 -15.23 9.12
N GLY A 118 -10.76 -15.04 9.13
CA GLY A 118 -11.57 -14.92 10.34
C GLY A 118 -11.25 -13.68 11.18
N VAL A 119 -10.75 -12.62 10.53
CA VAL A 119 -10.31 -11.38 11.19
C VAL A 119 -11.40 -10.31 11.17
N GLU A 120 -11.33 -9.36 12.10
CA GLU A 120 -12.23 -8.21 12.11
C GLU A 120 -11.86 -7.22 10.99
N GLY A 121 -12.84 -6.84 10.16
CA GLY A 121 -12.64 -5.92 9.06
C GLY A 121 -13.94 -5.23 8.65
N LYS A 122 -13.83 -4.28 7.72
CA LYS A 122 -14.96 -3.48 7.24
C LYS A 122 -15.17 -3.69 5.74
N PRO A 123 -16.42 -3.76 5.25
CA PRO A 123 -16.65 -3.79 3.81
C PRO A 123 -16.13 -2.52 3.14
N SER A 124 -15.46 -2.67 2.00
CA SER A 124 -14.91 -1.58 1.21
C SER A 124 -16.02 -0.72 0.61
N ARG A 125 -15.83 0.60 0.66
CA ARG A 125 -16.78 1.59 0.14
C ARG A 125 -16.85 1.62 -1.40
N PHE A 126 -15.90 0.98 -2.08
CA PHE A 126 -15.78 0.98 -3.55
C PHE A 126 -16.47 -0.19 -4.25
N SER A 127 -17.16 -1.07 -3.51
CA SER A 127 -17.83 -2.23 -4.10
C SER A 127 -19.04 -1.82 -4.96
N HIS A 128 -18.82 -1.70 -6.27
CA HIS A 128 -19.89 -1.53 -7.24
C HIS A 128 -20.61 -2.85 -7.47
N LYS A 129 -21.65 -3.11 -6.67
CA LYS A 129 -22.73 -4.12 -6.83
C LYS A 129 -22.36 -5.61 -7.03
N ARG A 130 -21.11 -6.02 -7.34
CA ARG A 130 -20.79 -7.45 -7.55
C ARG A 130 -19.49 -8.00 -6.96
N ASN A 131 -18.54 -7.19 -6.48
CA ASN A 131 -17.35 -7.73 -5.81
C ASN A 131 -17.19 -7.11 -4.42
N ILE A 132 -17.64 -7.81 -3.37
CA ILE A 132 -17.54 -7.33 -1.99
C ILE A 132 -16.08 -7.49 -1.54
N ARG A 133 -15.37 -6.36 -1.47
CA ARG A 133 -14.03 -6.27 -0.90
C ARG A 133 -14.14 -5.97 0.59
N TYR A 134 -13.23 -6.51 1.39
CA TYR A 134 -13.12 -6.24 2.82
C TYR A 134 -11.77 -5.59 3.11
N VAL A 135 -11.77 -4.53 3.91
CA VAL A 135 -10.56 -3.86 4.37
C VAL A 135 -10.32 -4.25 5.82
N VAL A 136 -9.20 -4.90 6.06
CA VAL A 136 -8.69 -5.26 7.38
C VAL A 136 -7.55 -4.31 7.71
N SER A 137 -7.54 -3.84 8.96
CA SER A 137 -6.58 -2.87 9.47
C SER A 137 -5.97 -3.43 10.75
N VAL A 138 -4.66 -3.62 10.76
CA VAL A 138 -3.90 -4.26 11.84
C VAL A 138 -2.79 -3.30 12.27
N ASP A 139 -2.73 -2.98 13.56
CA ASP A 139 -1.69 -2.12 14.11
C ASP A 139 -0.56 -2.98 14.69
N LEU A 140 0.56 -3.05 13.96
CA LEU A 140 1.71 -3.88 14.37
C LEU A 140 2.49 -3.27 15.54
N THR A 141 2.17 -2.05 15.95
CA THR A 141 2.78 -1.41 17.13
C THR A 141 2.06 -1.76 18.43
N ASP A 142 0.85 -2.32 18.35
CA ASP A 142 0.12 -2.78 19.53
C ASP A 142 0.73 -4.08 20.07
N SER A 143 1.14 -4.06 21.33
CA SER A 143 1.71 -5.22 22.04
C SER A 143 0.76 -6.42 22.10
N ARG A 144 -0.55 -6.22 21.86
CA ARG A 144 -1.56 -7.28 21.75
C ARG A 144 -1.47 -8.09 20.47
N MET A 145 -0.78 -7.57 19.45
CA MET A 145 -0.60 -8.20 18.14
C MET A 145 0.78 -8.87 18.00
N ALA A 146 1.63 -8.82 19.03
CA ALA A 146 2.86 -9.60 19.09
C ALA A 146 2.56 -11.11 19.11
N PRO A 147 3.46 -11.98 18.61
CA PRO A 147 3.27 -13.43 18.63
C PRO A 147 2.97 -13.93 20.05
N GLY A 148 1.77 -14.48 20.27
CA GLY A 148 1.26 -14.92 21.58
C GLY A 148 0.34 -13.94 22.33
N GLY A 149 0.04 -12.78 21.75
CA GLY A 149 -0.94 -11.83 22.26
C GLY A 149 -2.39 -12.23 21.93
N ALA A 150 -3.33 -11.90 22.82
CA ALA A 150 -4.75 -12.25 22.69
C ALA A 150 -5.50 -11.53 21.55
N GLY A 151 -4.82 -10.64 20.81
CA GLY A 151 -5.43 -9.80 19.76
C GLY A 151 -5.39 -10.40 18.36
N LEU A 152 -4.47 -11.34 18.08
CA LEU A 152 -4.40 -12.04 16.80
C LEU A 152 -5.05 -13.42 16.96
N PRO A 153 -6.11 -13.76 16.19
CA PRO A 153 -6.65 -15.11 16.23
C PRO A 153 -5.57 -16.12 15.81
N GLU A 154 -5.50 -17.29 16.48
CA GLU A 154 -4.51 -18.36 16.21
C GLU A 154 -4.43 -18.77 14.72
N THR A 155 -5.50 -18.53 13.95
CA THR A 155 -5.56 -18.77 12.50
C THR A 155 -4.68 -17.83 11.66
N ALA A 156 -4.34 -16.64 12.15
CA ALA A 156 -3.43 -15.72 11.46
C ALA A 156 -1.97 -16.20 11.49
N HIS A 157 -1.56 -16.88 12.56
CA HIS A 157 -0.27 -17.59 12.64
C HIS A 157 -0.20 -18.82 11.73
N ARG A 158 -1.36 -19.38 11.36
CA ARG A 158 -1.49 -20.55 10.49
C ARG A 158 -1.71 -20.18 9.03
N SER A 159 -1.74 -18.90 8.70
CA SER A 159 -2.03 -18.42 7.35
C SER A 159 -0.81 -18.61 6.44
N GLU A 160 -0.65 -19.85 5.96
CA GLU A 160 -0.57 -20.05 4.52
C GLU A 160 -1.86 -19.43 3.95
N VAL A 161 -1.87 -18.10 3.71
CA VAL A 161 -2.79 -17.56 2.71
C VAL A 161 -2.43 -18.34 1.45
N PRO A 162 -3.30 -19.22 0.93
CA PRO A 162 -2.97 -19.92 -0.29
C PRO A 162 -2.68 -18.84 -1.34
N PRO A 163 -1.58 -18.91 -2.11
CA PRO A 163 -1.49 -18.12 -3.32
C PRO A 163 -2.80 -18.38 -4.09
N PRO A 164 -3.45 -17.33 -4.63
CA PRO A 164 -4.79 -17.44 -5.19
C PRO A 164 -4.87 -18.65 -6.11
N ALA A 165 -5.69 -19.63 -5.69
CA ALA A 165 -5.82 -20.89 -6.37
C ALA A 165 -6.75 -20.67 -7.58
N GLU A 166 -6.16 -20.44 -8.74
CA GLU A 166 -6.76 -20.94 -9.98
C GLU A 166 -5.79 -21.93 -10.64
N ASP A 167 -6.27 -23.17 -10.67
CA ASP A 167 -5.90 -24.30 -11.49
C ASP A 167 -4.46 -24.85 -11.47
N ARG A 168 -4.36 -26.02 -10.84
CA ARG A 168 -3.39 -27.06 -11.19
C ARG A 168 -3.54 -27.45 -12.67
N LEU A 169 -2.74 -26.85 -13.55
CA LEU A 169 -2.23 -27.50 -14.77
C LEU A 169 -0.77 -27.04 -15.02
N PRO A 170 0.09 -27.92 -15.59
CA PRO A 170 1.52 -27.74 -15.57
C PRO A 170 2.00 -26.78 -16.68
N ALA A 171 3.07 -26.07 -16.35
CA ALA A 171 4.01 -25.39 -17.24
C ALA A 171 3.68 -23.93 -17.67
N HIS A 172 4.61 -23.06 -17.26
CA HIS A 172 5.03 -21.77 -17.84
C HIS A 172 4.29 -20.45 -17.51
N THR A 173 5.00 -19.64 -16.67
CA THR A 173 5.19 -18.17 -16.67
C THR A 173 4.05 -17.23 -16.19
N PRO A 174 4.33 -15.98 -15.75
CA PRO A 174 5.47 -15.46 -14.96
C PRO A 174 5.08 -14.51 -13.78
N SER A 175 5.86 -14.54 -12.70
CA SER A 175 6.24 -13.42 -11.79
C SER A 175 5.17 -12.47 -11.21
N ARG A 176 4.89 -12.60 -9.89
CA ARG A 176 4.40 -11.53 -9.01
C ARG A 176 5.49 -11.19 -7.97
N GLY A 177 5.57 -9.94 -7.54
CA GLY A 177 6.58 -9.43 -6.61
C GLY A 177 5.99 -8.31 -5.75
N TRP A 178 6.76 -7.74 -4.84
CA TRP A 178 6.37 -6.72 -3.85
C TRP A 178 7.39 -5.61 -3.79
N SER A 179 7.02 -4.33 -3.78
CA SER A 179 7.98 -3.23 -3.66
C SER A 179 8.10 -2.71 -2.23
N LEU A 180 9.32 -2.62 -1.70
CA LEU A 180 9.69 -2.11 -0.36
C LEU A 180 10.58 -0.88 -0.50
N SER A 181 10.29 0.21 0.21
CA SER A 181 11.20 1.36 0.32
C SER A 181 11.43 1.70 1.79
N SER A 182 12.70 1.72 2.21
CA SER A 182 13.10 2.19 3.53
C SER A 182 13.30 3.71 3.50
N GLY A 183 12.67 4.43 4.44
CA GLY A 183 12.98 5.84 4.70
C GLY A 183 14.31 6.01 5.45
N PRO A 184 14.93 7.21 5.41
CA PRO A 184 16.13 7.47 6.18
C PRO A 184 15.82 7.48 7.70
N PRO A 185 16.77 7.09 8.57
CA PRO A 185 16.57 7.09 10.01
C PRO A 185 16.43 8.53 10.53
N VAL A 186 15.43 8.74 11.39
CA VAL A 186 15.26 9.98 12.15
C VAL A 186 16.36 10.06 13.21
N PRO A 187 17.18 11.12 13.27
CA PRO A 187 18.11 11.30 14.39
C PRO A 187 17.33 11.67 15.66
N LEU A 188 17.70 11.03 16.77
CA LEU A 188 17.29 11.40 18.13
C LEU A 188 17.85 12.78 18.54
#